data_AF-A0A920MNX9-F1
#
_entry.id   AF-A0A920MNX9-F1
#
_cell.length_a   1.000
_cell.length_b   1.000
_cell.length_c   1.000
_cell.angle_alpha   90.00
_cell.angle_beta   90.00
_cell.angle_gamma   90.00
#
_symmetry.space_group_name_H-M   'P 1'
#
loop_
_entity.id
_entity.type
_entity.pdbx_description
1 polymer ?
#
loop_
_entity_poly.entity_id
_entity_poly.type
_entity_poly.pdbx_seq_one_letter_code
_entity_poly.pdbx_strand_id
1 'polypeptide(L)'
;MNKKNIATKLLSIFFWISIPFAQIEFHVTWTPYVTYYLSMVDINTGESNMPIFMAELSREDANATQPVNVDIEFEIIIDSDALGVENETLVRVETTQPLQLTAPIHLTNMDLNLSTDMLFDTEGNQVELNLDITEQMDLTEAEQMMSLIVQTGQLPNGIYTFRVIATAENGQQIIREDILNISNPELLQLVSPGVY
;
A
#
# COMPACT_ATOMS: atom_id res chain seq x y z
N MET A 1 -76.17 -13.06 2.33
CA MET A 1 -75.16 -12.31 3.11
C MET A 1 -73.99 -13.25 3.39
N ASN A 2 -72.87 -13.13 2.69
CA ASN A 2 -71.63 -13.82 3.06
C ASN A 2 -70.43 -13.07 2.45
N LYS A 3 -69.77 -12.25 3.27
CA LYS A 3 -68.53 -11.55 2.90
C LYS A 3 -67.37 -12.52 3.13
N LYS A 4 -66.72 -12.99 2.06
CA LYS A 4 -65.42 -13.66 2.16
C LYS A 4 -64.34 -12.58 2.32
N ASN A 5 -63.77 -12.49 3.51
CA ASN A 5 -62.61 -11.66 3.80
C ASN A 5 -61.38 -12.25 3.10
N ILE A 6 -60.76 -11.48 2.21
CA ILE A 6 -59.44 -11.77 1.64
C ILE A 6 -58.43 -11.19 2.63
N ALA A 7 -57.84 -12.05 3.47
CA ALA A 7 -56.73 -11.67 4.33
C ALA A 7 -55.43 -11.85 3.54
N THR A 8 -54.92 -10.74 2.99
CA THR A 8 -53.60 -10.68 2.36
C THR A 8 -52.53 -10.83 3.44
N LYS A 9 -51.85 -11.98 3.50
CA LYS A 9 -50.65 -12.15 4.32
C LYS A 9 -49.49 -11.43 3.64
N LEU A 10 -49.07 -10.27 4.17
CA LEU A 10 -47.78 -9.67 3.85
C LEU A 10 -46.70 -10.52 4.52
N LEU A 11 -45.87 -11.19 3.73
CA LEU A 11 -44.67 -11.89 4.20
C LEU A 11 -43.50 -10.91 4.11
N SER A 12 -43.13 -10.29 5.21
CA SER A 12 -41.95 -9.43 5.29
C SER A 12 -40.70 -10.32 5.33
N ILE A 13 -39.97 -10.39 4.21
CA ILE A 13 -38.64 -10.97 4.16
C ILE A 13 -37.69 -9.96 4.79
N PHE A 14 -37.27 -10.20 6.03
CA PHE A 14 -36.16 -9.47 6.64
C PHE A 14 -34.86 -9.96 5.97
N PHE A 15 -34.38 -9.20 4.99
CA PHE A 15 -33.01 -9.33 4.53
C PHE A 15 -32.11 -8.85 5.68
N TRP A 16 -31.48 -9.79 6.40
CA TRP A 16 -30.43 -9.46 7.35
C TRP A 16 -29.23 -8.98 6.54
N ILE A 17 -29.11 -7.66 6.40
CA ILE A 17 -27.89 -7.02 5.93
C ILE A 17 -26.89 -7.20 7.09
N SER A 18 -25.97 -8.14 6.94
CA SER A 18 -24.78 -8.25 7.79
C SER A 18 -23.89 -7.05 7.46
N ILE A 19 -23.88 -6.03 8.33
CA ILE A 19 -22.87 -4.98 8.26
C ILE A 19 -21.58 -5.62 8.80
N PRO A 20 -20.48 -5.69 8.02
CA PRO A 20 -19.21 -6.15 8.57
C PRO A 20 -18.79 -5.18 9.68
N PHE A 21 -18.55 -5.72 10.87
CA PHE A 21 -18.03 -4.95 12.00
C PHE A 21 -16.53 -4.69 11.80
N ALA A 22 -16.04 -3.54 12.25
CA ALA A 22 -14.60 -3.28 12.27
C ALA A 22 -13.92 -4.27 13.23
N GLN A 23 -12.88 -4.95 12.74
CA GLN A 23 -11.98 -5.82 13.50
C GLN A 23 -10.62 -5.19 13.74
N ILE A 24 -10.19 -4.29 12.84
CA ILE A 24 -8.87 -3.66 12.90
C ILE A 24 -8.96 -2.14 12.78
N GLU A 25 -7.99 -1.48 13.41
CA GLU A 25 -7.60 -0.10 13.15
C GLU A 25 -6.22 -0.09 12.47
N PHE A 26 -6.05 0.78 11.48
CA PHE A 26 -4.79 0.91 10.75
C PHE A 26 -4.45 2.39 10.53
N HIS A 27 -3.48 2.85 11.30
CA HIS A 27 -3.01 4.23 11.31
C HIS A 27 -1.68 4.32 10.57
N VAL A 28 -1.63 5.13 9.52
CA VAL A 28 -0.43 5.29 8.69
C VAL A 28 0.00 6.75 8.70
N THR A 29 1.28 6.97 8.96
CA THR A 29 1.93 8.28 8.87
C THR A 29 2.98 8.23 7.77
N TRP A 30 2.84 9.12 6.79
CA TRP A 30 3.76 9.24 5.67
C TRP A 30 4.92 10.16 6.01
N THR A 31 6.11 9.82 5.52
CA THR A 31 7.30 10.62 5.72
C THR A 31 7.23 11.89 4.85
N PRO A 32 7.41 13.10 5.40
CA PRO A 32 7.12 14.35 4.69
C PRO A 32 8.25 14.84 3.75
N TYR A 33 9.25 14.02 3.41
CA TYR A 33 10.42 14.50 2.67
C TYR A 33 10.18 14.63 1.16
N VAL A 34 10.60 15.78 0.61
CA VAL A 34 10.38 16.23 -0.78
C VAL A 34 11.31 15.54 -1.79
N THR A 35 12.10 14.55 -1.38
CA THR A 35 13.02 13.86 -2.31
C THR A 35 13.09 12.39 -1.93
N TYR A 36 12.04 11.65 -2.26
CA TYR A 36 12.12 10.20 -2.28
C TYR A 36 13.11 9.81 -3.36
N TYR A 37 14.26 9.28 -2.97
CA TYR A 37 15.12 8.59 -3.90
C TYR A 37 14.60 7.15 -3.99
N LEU A 38 13.73 6.86 -4.97
CA LEU A 38 13.34 5.45 -5.25
C LEU A 38 14.55 4.57 -5.58
N SER A 39 15.72 5.17 -5.88
CA SER A 39 17.00 4.44 -5.93
C SER A 39 17.40 3.79 -4.61
N MET A 40 16.70 4.08 -3.51
CA MET A 40 16.91 3.46 -2.20
C MET A 40 15.96 2.30 -1.92
N VAL A 41 15.02 2.01 -2.84
CA VAL A 41 14.18 0.81 -2.80
C VAL A 41 14.79 -0.19 -3.80
N ASP A 42 15.18 -1.36 -3.31
CA ASP A 42 15.51 -2.48 -4.17
C ASP A 42 14.21 -3.14 -4.60
N ILE A 43 13.82 -2.92 -5.85
CA ILE A 43 12.57 -3.46 -6.41
C ILE A 43 12.54 -4.99 -6.47
N ASN A 44 13.70 -5.66 -6.42
CA ASN A 44 13.77 -7.12 -6.49
C ASN A 44 13.53 -7.79 -5.13
N THR A 45 13.70 -7.03 -4.04
CA THR A 45 13.60 -7.56 -2.67
C THR A 45 12.59 -6.80 -1.81
N GLY A 46 12.13 -5.62 -2.26
CA GLY A 46 11.35 -4.68 -1.48
C GLY A 46 12.17 -3.90 -0.43
N GLU A 47 13.46 -4.20 -0.28
CA GLU A 47 14.30 -3.58 0.76
C GLU A 47 14.40 -2.07 0.54
N SER A 48 14.27 -1.30 1.63
CA SER A 48 14.46 0.14 1.60
C SER A 48 15.36 0.61 2.72
N ASN A 49 16.23 1.57 2.43
CA ASN A 49 17.10 2.19 3.43
C ASN A 49 16.45 3.38 4.17
N MET A 50 15.20 3.72 3.85
CA MET A 50 14.47 4.82 4.49
C MET A 50 12.99 4.49 4.73
N PRO A 51 12.41 4.99 5.83
CA PRO A 51 10.98 4.84 6.09
C PRO A 51 10.19 5.76 5.16
N ILE A 52 9.41 5.18 4.24
CA ILE A 52 8.39 5.84 3.43
C ILE A 52 7.14 6.09 4.27
N PHE A 53 6.76 5.08 5.06
CA PHE A 53 5.66 5.19 6.01
C PHE A 53 6.01 4.53 7.33
N MET A 54 5.28 4.94 8.36
CA MET A 54 5.19 4.26 9.65
C MET A 54 3.72 3.95 9.90
N ALA A 55 3.43 2.73 10.30
CA ALA A 55 2.08 2.29 10.58
C ALA A 55 1.95 1.67 11.98
N GLU A 56 0.78 1.85 12.56
CA GLU A 56 0.30 1.10 13.72
C GLU A 56 -0.93 0.32 13.30
N LEU A 57 -0.83 -1.00 13.40
CA LEU A 57 -1.92 -1.94 13.18
C LEU A 57 -2.37 -2.47 14.54
N SER A 58 -3.65 -2.32 14.85
CA SER A 58 -4.23 -2.77 16.12
C SER A 58 -5.62 -3.36 15.90
N ARG A 59 -6.11 -4.08 16.91
CA ARG A 59 -7.50 -4.57 16.92
C ARG A 59 -8.42 -3.44 17.37
N GLU A 60 -9.58 -3.34 16.74
CA GLU A 60 -10.63 -2.39 17.14
C GLU A 60 -11.05 -2.62 18.61
N ASP A 61 -11.26 -3.89 19.00
CA ASP A 61 -11.49 -4.25 20.39
C ASP A 61 -10.18 -4.64 21.08
N ALA A 62 -9.59 -3.69 21.81
CA ALA A 62 -8.38 -3.90 22.59
C ALA A 62 -8.52 -5.01 23.67
N ASN A 63 -9.73 -5.36 24.08
CA ASN A 63 -9.99 -6.41 25.08
C ASN A 63 -10.33 -7.77 24.46
N ALA A 64 -10.29 -7.89 23.12
CA ALA A 64 -10.56 -9.15 22.46
C ALA A 64 -9.59 -10.24 22.94
N THR A 65 -10.10 -11.45 23.17
CA THR A 65 -9.28 -12.59 23.61
C THR A 65 -8.81 -13.46 22.45
N GLN A 66 -9.41 -13.30 21.28
CA GLN A 66 -9.02 -14.02 20.06
C GLN A 66 -8.13 -13.13 19.19
N PRO A 67 -7.10 -13.70 18.55
CA PRO A 67 -6.33 -12.97 17.54
C PRO A 67 -7.22 -12.64 16.34
N VAL A 68 -6.84 -11.60 15.60
CA VAL A 68 -7.41 -11.28 14.29
C VAL A 68 -6.35 -11.59 13.24
N ASN A 69 -6.69 -12.38 12.22
CA ASN A 69 -5.79 -12.60 11.10
C ASN A 69 -5.85 -11.40 10.15
N VAL A 70 -4.70 -10.87 9.77
CA VAL A 70 -4.59 -9.69 8.90
C VAL A 70 -3.57 -9.93 7.80
N ASP A 71 -3.95 -9.63 6.56
CA ASP A 71 -3.02 -9.54 5.44
C ASP A 71 -2.57 -8.10 5.24
N ILE A 72 -1.29 -7.91 4.90
CA ILE A 72 -0.69 -6.60 4.63
C ILE A 72 -0.12 -6.61 3.22
N GLU A 73 -0.41 -5.55 2.48
CA GLU A 73 0.11 -5.30 1.15
C GLU A 73 0.68 -3.89 1.08
N PHE A 74 1.85 -3.75 0.46
CA PHE A 74 2.45 -2.48 0.12
C PHE A 74 2.87 -2.47 -1.35
N GLU A 75 2.44 -1.46 -2.07
CA GLU A 75 2.79 -1.27 -3.48
C GLU A 75 3.20 0.16 -3.80
N ILE A 76 4.02 0.28 -4.83
CA ILE A 76 4.41 1.55 -5.43
C ILE A 76 3.99 1.52 -6.89
N ILE A 77 3.12 2.44 -7.28
CA ILE A 77 2.59 2.57 -8.64
C ILE A 77 3.15 3.85 -9.26
N ILE A 78 3.47 3.81 -10.55
CA ILE A 78 3.98 4.94 -11.31
C ILE A 78 3.14 5.23 -12.56
N ASP A 79 2.85 6.51 -12.75
CA ASP A 79 2.41 7.09 -14.01
C ASP A 79 3.48 8.06 -14.51
N SER A 80 4.13 7.79 -15.64
CA SER A 80 5.24 8.61 -16.13
C SER A 80 5.32 8.66 -17.66
N ASP A 81 5.01 9.83 -18.22
CA ASP A 81 5.25 10.14 -19.63
C ASP A 81 6.74 10.04 -20.00
N ALA A 82 7.63 10.38 -19.06
CA ALA A 82 9.08 10.34 -19.27
C ALA A 82 9.62 8.92 -19.43
N LEU A 83 8.94 7.93 -18.84
CA LEU A 83 9.24 6.51 -18.96
C LEU A 83 8.32 5.78 -19.96
N GLY A 84 7.22 6.41 -20.38
CA GLY A 84 6.23 5.80 -21.26
C GLY A 84 5.37 4.73 -20.59
N VAL A 85 5.18 4.83 -19.27
CA VAL A 85 4.41 3.87 -18.46
C VAL A 85 3.17 4.52 -17.85
N GLU A 86 2.08 3.77 -17.79
CA GLU A 86 0.78 4.21 -17.26
C GLU A 86 0.29 3.17 -16.23
N ASN A 87 0.08 3.61 -14.98
CA ASN A 87 -0.36 2.79 -13.85
C ASN A 87 0.46 1.49 -13.70
N GLU A 88 1.78 1.60 -13.83
CA GLU A 88 2.70 0.48 -13.74
C GLU A 88 3.10 0.24 -12.28
N THR A 89 3.09 -1.02 -11.84
CA THR A 89 3.52 -1.37 -10.48
C THR A 89 5.04 -1.53 -10.46
N LEU A 90 5.73 -0.65 -9.74
CA LEU A 90 7.18 -0.79 -9.55
C LEU A 90 7.49 -2.06 -8.74
N VAL A 91 6.80 -2.24 -7.62
CA VAL A 91 6.90 -3.39 -6.74
C VAL A 91 5.62 -3.48 -5.91
N ARG A 92 5.13 -4.71 -5.71
CA ARG A 92 4.09 -5.06 -4.74
C ARG A 92 4.62 -6.17 -3.84
N VAL A 93 4.66 -5.88 -2.54
CA VAL A 93 5.02 -6.83 -1.49
C VAL A 93 3.76 -7.14 -0.69
N GLU A 94 3.43 -8.41 -0.51
CA GLU A 94 2.24 -8.83 0.24
C GLU A 94 2.52 -10.00 1.18
N THR A 95 1.69 -10.14 2.19
CA THR A 95 1.71 -11.31 3.07
C THR A 95 1.21 -12.55 2.34
N THR A 96 2.01 -13.62 2.36
CA THR A 96 1.58 -14.94 1.86
C THR A 96 0.82 -15.75 2.90
N GLN A 97 0.96 -15.37 4.18
CA GLN A 97 0.17 -15.89 5.28
C GLN A 97 -0.26 -14.72 6.18
N PRO A 98 -1.53 -14.69 6.63
CA PRO A 98 -2.00 -13.63 7.51
C PRO A 98 -1.21 -13.60 8.82
N LEU A 99 -0.86 -12.40 9.28
CA LEU A 99 -0.29 -12.21 10.60
C LEU A 99 -1.37 -12.37 11.68
N GLN A 100 -0.99 -12.94 12.83
CA GLN A 100 -1.89 -13.07 13.97
C GLN A 100 -1.78 -11.85 14.88
N LEU A 101 -2.76 -10.95 14.80
CA LEU A 101 -2.78 -9.73 15.59
C LEU A 101 -3.36 -9.99 16.98
N THR A 102 -2.50 -10.04 18.00
CA THR A 102 -2.88 -10.19 19.41
C THR A 102 -2.72 -8.90 20.21
N ALA A 103 -1.70 -8.12 19.91
CA ALA A 103 -1.44 -6.79 20.43
C ALA A 103 -1.08 -5.86 19.28
N PRO A 104 -1.06 -4.52 19.47
CA PRO A 104 -0.66 -3.60 18.41
C PRO A 104 0.74 -3.93 17.86
N ILE A 105 0.92 -3.73 16.56
CA ILE A 105 2.20 -3.90 15.87
C ILE A 105 2.54 -2.57 15.19
N HIS A 106 3.79 -2.15 15.35
CA HIS A 106 4.35 -1.07 14.56
C HIS A 106 5.13 -1.67 13.40
N LEU A 107 4.87 -1.20 12.18
CA LEU A 107 5.61 -1.60 11.00
C LEU A 107 5.90 -0.40 10.09
N THR A 108 6.93 -0.55 9.29
CA THR A 108 7.34 0.39 8.25
C THR A 108 7.49 -0.36 6.94
N ASN A 109 7.59 0.34 5.81
CA ASN A 109 7.96 -0.30 4.54
C ASN A 109 9.32 -1.01 4.62
N MET A 110 10.21 -0.60 5.54
CA MET A 110 11.50 -1.25 5.71
C MET A 110 11.37 -2.66 6.28
N ASP A 111 10.27 -2.94 6.97
CA ASP A 111 9.98 -4.29 7.48
C ASP A 111 9.32 -5.16 6.40
N LEU A 112 8.72 -4.55 5.37
CA LEU A 112 8.02 -5.24 4.27
C LEU A 112 8.98 -5.61 3.13
N ASN A 113 9.91 -6.53 3.42
CA ASN A 113 10.87 -7.03 2.44
C ASN A 113 11.14 -8.53 2.65
N LEU A 114 11.72 -9.21 1.66
CA LEU A 114 11.93 -10.67 1.67
C LEU A 114 12.97 -11.18 2.71
N SER A 115 13.73 -10.28 3.34
CA SER A 115 14.71 -10.61 4.38
C SER A 115 14.12 -10.53 5.80
N THR A 116 12.91 -10.00 5.96
CA THR A 116 12.23 -9.90 7.27
C THR A 116 11.23 -11.03 7.44
N ASP A 117 11.50 -11.93 8.39
CA ASP A 117 10.63 -13.07 8.71
C ASP A 117 9.80 -12.87 10.00
N MET A 118 10.05 -11.77 10.71
CA MET A 118 9.52 -11.58 12.06
C MET A 118 9.41 -10.11 12.44
N LEU A 119 8.27 -9.76 13.03
CA LEU A 119 8.00 -8.50 13.71
C LEU A 119 7.88 -8.73 15.22
N PHE A 120 7.79 -7.62 15.97
CA PHE A 120 7.48 -7.64 17.39
C PHE A 120 6.25 -6.77 17.66
N ASP A 121 5.32 -7.32 18.44
CA ASP A 121 4.19 -6.53 18.95
C ASP A 121 4.63 -5.59 20.09
N THR A 122 3.74 -4.70 20.54
CA THR A 122 4.01 -3.76 21.63
C THR A 122 4.26 -4.41 23.00
N GLU A 123 3.95 -5.70 23.15
CA GLU A 123 4.22 -6.49 24.35
C GLU A 123 5.57 -7.24 24.27
N GLY A 124 6.23 -7.19 23.10
CA GLY A 124 7.49 -7.86 22.82
C GLY A 124 7.34 -9.32 22.36
N ASN A 125 6.13 -9.77 22.03
CA ASN A 125 5.93 -11.08 21.44
C ASN A 125 6.31 -11.06 19.96
N GLN A 126 6.82 -12.19 19.48
CA GLN A 126 7.17 -12.37 18.08
C GLN A 126 5.91 -12.57 17.25
N VAL A 127 5.84 -11.89 16.11
CA VAL A 127 4.79 -12.05 15.10
C VAL A 127 5.46 -12.48 13.81
N GLU A 128 5.10 -13.66 13.32
CA GLU A 128 5.64 -14.20 12.07
C GLU A 128 5.20 -13.34 10.89
N LEU A 129 6.14 -13.03 10.00
CA LEU A 129 5.91 -12.23 8.81
C LEU A 129 6.38 -13.04 7.60
N ASN A 130 5.43 -13.45 6.76
CA ASN A 130 5.71 -14.22 5.55
C ASN A 130 5.35 -13.37 4.34
N LEU A 131 6.34 -12.92 3.57
CA LEU A 131 6.15 -12.00 2.45
C LEU A 131 6.55 -12.62 1.11
N ASP A 132 5.93 -12.12 0.05
CA ASP A 132 6.35 -12.38 -1.33
C ASP A 132 6.19 -11.11 -2.19
N ILE A 133 6.89 -11.08 -3.32
CA ILE A 133 6.72 -10.05 -4.35
C ILE A 133 5.81 -10.61 -5.42
N THR A 134 4.58 -10.12 -5.50
CA THR A 134 3.56 -10.65 -6.42
C THR A 134 3.45 -9.89 -7.72
N GLU A 135 3.95 -8.66 -7.76
CA GLU A 135 4.07 -7.88 -8.98
C GLU A 135 5.30 -6.97 -8.89
N GLN A 136 6.00 -6.84 -10.01
CA GLN A 136 7.14 -5.95 -10.15
C GLN A 136 7.29 -5.52 -11.62
N MET A 137 7.83 -4.33 -11.81
CA MET A 137 8.15 -3.79 -13.13
C MET A 137 9.14 -4.72 -13.87
N ASP A 138 9.01 -4.77 -15.20
CA ASP A 138 9.96 -5.52 -16.03
C ASP A 138 11.39 -5.02 -15.83
N LEU A 139 12.35 -5.95 -15.83
CA LEU A 139 13.77 -5.64 -15.61
C LEU A 139 14.30 -4.58 -16.59
N THR A 140 13.84 -4.61 -17.84
CA THR A 140 14.29 -3.66 -18.88
C THR A 140 13.82 -2.25 -18.57
N GLU A 141 12.58 -2.09 -18.09
CA GLU A 141 12.00 -0.79 -17.74
C GLU A 141 12.63 -0.25 -16.44
N ALA A 142 12.86 -1.13 -15.47
CA ALA A 142 13.59 -0.79 -14.26
C ALA A 142 15.02 -0.31 -14.52
N GLU A 143 15.74 -0.96 -15.44
CA GLU A 143 17.08 -0.55 -15.87
C GLU A 143 17.07 0.83 -16.54
N GLN A 144 16.06 1.11 -17.38
CA GLN A 144 15.90 2.43 -18.01
C GLN A 144 15.62 3.53 -16.97
N MET A 145 14.72 3.26 -16.03
CA MET A 145 14.43 4.16 -14.92
C MET A 145 15.69 4.44 -14.10
N MET A 146 16.44 3.40 -13.72
CA MET A 146 17.68 3.55 -12.96
C MET A 146 18.73 4.35 -13.75
N SER A 147 18.86 4.10 -15.06
CA SER A 147 19.77 4.85 -15.92
C SER A 147 19.44 6.36 -15.94
N LEU A 148 18.16 6.72 -15.98
CA LEU A 148 17.73 8.12 -15.91
C LEU A 148 18.02 8.75 -14.55
N ILE A 149 17.84 8.00 -13.46
CA ILE A 149 18.19 8.45 -12.11
C ILE A 149 19.70 8.70 -12.00
N VAL A 150 20.53 7.78 -12.50
CA VAL A 150 22.00 7.94 -12.49
C VAL A 150 22.43 9.15 -13.32
N GLN A 151 21.80 9.41 -14.46
CA GLN A 151 22.13 10.52 -15.34
C GLN A 151 21.69 11.89 -14.78
N THR A 152 20.50 11.97 -14.18
CA THR A 152 19.90 13.24 -13.74
C THR A 152 20.10 13.53 -12.26
N GLY A 153 20.43 12.50 -11.47
CA GLY A 153 20.48 12.56 -10.00
C GLY A 153 19.09 12.72 -9.37
N GLN A 154 18.02 12.55 -10.13
CA GLN A 154 16.63 12.82 -9.72
C GLN A 154 15.72 11.69 -10.23
N LEU A 155 14.54 11.56 -9.61
CA LEU A 155 13.50 10.70 -10.16
C LEU A 155 13.01 11.23 -11.51
N PRO A 156 12.65 10.35 -12.46
CA PRO A 156 11.91 10.72 -13.65
C PRO A 156 10.62 11.49 -13.31
N ASN A 157 10.21 12.37 -14.21
CA ASN A 157 8.94 13.07 -14.07
C ASN A 157 7.79 12.06 -14.07
N GLY A 158 6.88 12.18 -13.11
CA GLY A 158 5.79 11.23 -12.96
C GLY A 158 5.03 11.42 -11.65
N ILE A 159 3.94 10.66 -11.54
CA ILE A 159 3.14 10.55 -10.33
C ILE A 159 3.46 9.18 -9.73
N TYR A 160 3.96 9.19 -8.50
CA TYR A 160 4.24 7.98 -7.73
C TYR A 160 3.20 7.85 -6.63
N THR A 161 2.46 6.75 -6.65
CA THR A 161 1.45 6.42 -5.64
C THR A 161 2.00 5.33 -4.74
N PHE A 162 2.20 5.65 -3.47
CA PHE A 162 2.53 4.68 -2.44
C PHE A 162 1.23 4.23 -1.79
N ARG A 163 0.96 2.93 -1.77
CA ARG A 163 -0.27 2.38 -1.21
C ARG A 163 0.05 1.28 -0.23
N VAL A 164 -0.56 1.35 0.95
CA VAL A 164 -0.52 0.28 1.95
C VAL A 164 -1.94 -0.12 2.35
N ILE A 165 -2.15 -1.41 2.43
CA ILE A 165 -3.46 -2.04 2.63
C ILE A 165 -3.36 -3.01 3.80
N ALA A 166 -4.33 -2.95 4.70
CA ALA A 166 -4.56 -3.98 5.70
C ALA A 166 -5.92 -4.63 5.48
N THR A 167 -5.95 -5.95 5.37
CA THR A 167 -7.17 -6.75 5.13
C THR A 167 -7.38 -7.73 6.28
N ALA A 168 -8.43 -7.54 7.07
CA ALA A 168 -8.79 -8.47 8.13
C ALA A 168 -9.54 -9.71 7.57
N GLU A 169 -9.52 -10.82 8.33
CA GLU A 169 -10.17 -12.08 7.97
C GLU A 169 -11.67 -11.99 7.65
N ASN A 170 -12.37 -10.98 8.16
CA ASN A 170 -13.79 -10.75 7.84
C ASN A 170 -14.00 -9.99 6.52
N GLY A 171 -12.93 -9.67 5.80
CA GLY A 171 -12.92 -8.89 4.57
C GLY A 171 -12.93 -7.38 4.76
N GLN A 172 -12.79 -6.86 5.99
CA GLN A 172 -12.56 -5.43 6.21
C GLN A 172 -11.22 -5.04 5.61
N GLN A 173 -11.23 -4.13 4.64
CA GLN A 173 -10.03 -3.59 4.03
C GLN A 173 -9.87 -2.12 4.42
N ILE A 174 -8.68 -1.75 4.88
CA ILE A 174 -8.28 -0.37 5.14
C ILE A 174 -7.15 -0.01 4.19
N ILE A 175 -7.40 0.95 3.29
CA ILE A 175 -6.43 1.43 2.30
C ILE A 175 -5.91 2.81 2.71
N ARG A 176 -4.60 3.03 2.59
CA ARG A 176 -3.94 4.32 2.80
C ARG A 176 -2.99 4.58 1.64
N GLU A 177 -2.98 5.83 1.18
CA GLU A 177 -2.17 6.26 0.05
C GLU A 177 -1.45 7.57 0.35
N ASP A 178 -0.30 7.76 -0.28
CA ASP A 178 0.35 9.04 -0.48
C ASP A 178 0.81 9.19 -1.92
N ILE A 179 0.70 10.41 -2.45
CA ILE A 179 0.94 10.70 -3.85
C ILE A 179 2.07 11.72 -3.95
N LEU A 180 3.15 11.32 -4.61
CA LEU A 180 4.29 12.16 -4.90
C LEU A 180 4.31 12.53 -6.39
N ASN A 181 4.13 13.81 -6.68
CA ASN A 181 4.29 14.35 -8.02
C ASN A 181 5.72 14.88 -8.22
N ILE A 182 6.46 14.29 -9.14
CA ILE A 182 7.79 14.72 -9.55
C ILE A 182 7.68 15.50 -10.86
N SER A 183 8.07 16.78 -10.80
CA SER A 183 8.12 17.67 -11.96
C SER A 183 9.46 18.41 -11.97
N ASN A 184 10.43 17.89 -12.72
CA ASN A 184 11.73 18.53 -12.89
C ASN A 184 11.62 19.66 -13.92
N PRO A 185 12.14 20.87 -13.64
CA PRO A 185 12.07 21.98 -14.58
C PRO A 185 12.93 21.69 -15.82
N GLU A 186 12.32 21.70 -17.00
CA GLU A 186 13.07 21.73 -18.25
C GLU A 186 13.76 23.09 -18.41
N LEU A 187 15.09 23.10 -18.48
CA LEU A 187 15.82 24.30 -18.88
C LEU A 187 15.47 24.61 -20.34
N LEU A 188 14.61 25.61 -20.54
CA LEU A 188 14.37 26.20 -21.86
C LEU A 188 15.71 26.65 -22.46
N GLN A 189 16.21 25.91 -23.45
CA GLN A 189 17.36 26.37 -24.22
C GLN A 189 16.93 27.60 -25.02
N LEU A 190 17.32 28.78 -24.53
CA LEU A 190 17.26 30.02 -25.29
C LEU A 190 18.15 29.88 -26.52
N VAL A 191 17.56 29.51 -27.65
CA VAL A 191 18.23 29.64 -28.95
C VAL A 191 18.36 31.14 -29.20
N SER A 192 19.53 31.70 -28.91
CA SER A 192 19.85 33.08 -29.30
C SER A 192 19.80 33.14 -30.83
N PRO A 193 18.95 33.99 -31.44
CA PRO A 193 18.99 34.19 -32.88
C PRO A 193 20.39 34.68 -33.25
N GLY A 194 21.01 33.99 -34.22
CA GLY A 194 22.34 34.32 -34.70
C GLY A 194 22.42 35.77 -35.17
N VAL A 195 23.51 36.44 -34.83
CA VAL A 195 23.87 37.71 -35.46
C VAL A 195 24.77 37.36 -36.64
N TYR A 196 24.27 37.68 -37.83
CA TYR A 196 24.93 37.55 -39.13
C TYR A 196 26.23 38.36 -39.22
#